data_AF-E3KJD4-F1
#
_entry.id   AF-E3KJD4-F1
#
_cell.length_a   1.000
_cell.length_b   1.000
_cell.length_c   1.000
_cell.angle_alpha   90.00
_cell.angle_beta   90.00
_cell.angle_gamma   90.00
#
_symmetry.space_group_name_H-M   'P 1'
#
loop_
_entity.id
_entity.type
_entity.pdbx_description
1 polymer ?
#
loop_
_entity_poly.entity_id
_entity_poly.type
_entity_poly.pdbx_seq_one_letter_code
_entity_poly.pdbx_strand_id
1 'polypeptide(L)'
;MIFQARARCPSIFKSSWPRSPTTSTSILPGHRRNPHSAPLLLPKHIRLVSTANPLMHKDLQTPPDQSHSNYRLQERDEKAQDSEGFLGQNRTTGGSSKIDRDGRIAPSSHEKAERLFNHPLEDEIVAEAFNNHEYLDTKRIVDPTLQTLQKMARQWTPDEYLAPSTSLVATSTGGKSRLLKELSRRTCVVYICLRPKHSSGFPPRSEYPAGVLLDSKCPTLETRYEELLCAILYTVADFFSTQEPGSRQERLEQWILHSFPQSNRSGEPPFWTDVETKMNEISSRSARPLTVYEKHTQLREALKRMKESTKFIEQDDLRVLLAIDQASELLASYSSSPDLSFLSIFRGALQKIPSHSTGFFSILADTNSPLSIFHPDHPNHRIGKHKPKKLFDPIYQICSFDVHVSDPPRDQHQLQSAFRLLSYGSPFWRAYADEAKRKGLADDEIIQGLTQHALQKLLSTNGQSVPAGALSDSQVFALLGSTIQPPTLGASHLNAQLVSSHGAQCMHIDPSHLKLTSGYPSQFILSSAANQYLASDEARLIRCIQVLASINRQRLFNLGDIGRLLQT
;
A
#
# COMPACT_ATOMS: atom_id res chain seq x y z
N MET A 1 -8.16 -21.45 33.35
CA MET A 1 -6.92 -20.73 33.73
C MET A 1 -6.97 -19.35 33.07
N ILE A 2 -6.74 -18.28 33.82
CA ILE A 2 -6.87 -16.91 33.31
C ILE A 2 -5.61 -16.54 32.50
N PHE A 3 -5.75 -16.37 31.19
CA PHE A 3 -4.74 -15.69 30.38
C PHE A 3 -5.03 -14.18 30.38
N GLN A 4 -4.37 -13.45 31.29
CA GLN A 4 -4.27 -12.00 31.17
C GLN A 4 -3.46 -11.66 29.92
N ALA A 5 -4.07 -10.94 28.98
CA ALA A 5 -3.35 -10.28 27.89
C ALA A 5 -2.50 -9.14 28.48
N ARG A 6 -1.27 -9.45 28.91
CA ARG A 6 -0.29 -8.43 29.30
C ARG A 6 0.15 -7.66 28.06
N ALA A 7 -0.46 -6.51 27.83
CA ALA A 7 0.10 -5.47 26.97
C ALA A 7 1.49 -5.09 27.50
N ARG A 8 2.54 -5.57 26.83
CA ARG A 8 3.91 -5.13 27.11
C ARG A 8 4.13 -3.78 26.42
N CYS A 9 4.10 -2.71 27.19
CA CYS A 9 4.68 -1.43 26.76
C CYS A 9 6.18 -1.64 26.46
N PRO A 10 6.69 -1.24 25.29
CA PRO A 10 8.13 -1.20 25.04
C PRO A 10 8.69 0.11 25.61
N SER A 11 9.13 0.09 26.86
CA SER A 11 9.97 1.16 27.41
C SER A 11 11.36 1.10 26.76
N ILE A 12 11.67 2.11 25.96
CA ILE A 12 13.01 2.62 25.58
C ILE A 12 14.19 1.78 26.09
N PHE A 13 14.91 1.11 25.18
CA PHE A 13 16.36 0.86 25.34
C PHE A 13 17.09 0.95 23.99
N LYS A 14 18.29 1.54 24.04
CA LYS A 14 19.21 1.67 22.90
C LYS A 14 19.98 0.37 22.66
N SER A 15 20.67 0.31 21.50
CA SER A 15 21.55 -0.75 20.98
C SER A 15 20.82 -1.95 20.34
N SER A 16 21.35 -2.60 19.29
CA SER A 16 22.66 -2.45 18.62
C SER A 16 22.55 -2.62 17.10
N TRP A 17 23.29 -1.83 16.33
CA TRP A 17 23.46 -2.03 14.89
C TRP A 17 24.57 -3.07 14.63
N PRO A 18 24.39 -4.04 13.72
CA PRO A 18 25.49 -4.89 13.26
C PRO A 18 26.41 -4.09 12.34
N ARG A 19 27.70 -4.03 12.67
CA ARG A 19 28.75 -3.46 11.81
C ARG A 19 29.15 -4.43 10.70
N SER A 20 29.59 -3.88 9.57
CA SER A 20 30.12 -4.60 8.42
C SER A 20 31.29 -5.53 8.78
N PRO A 21 31.41 -6.73 8.18
CA PRO A 21 32.57 -7.59 8.35
C PRO A 21 33.71 -7.12 7.43
N THR A 22 34.72 -6.44 8.00
CA THR A 22 36.03 -6.30 7.34
C THR A 22 36.82 -7.60 7.41
N THR A 23 37.46 -7.92 6.30
CA THR A 23 38.33 -9.08 6.07
C THR A 23 39.46 -9.23 7.10
N SER A 24 39.65 -10.45 7.60
CA SER A 24 40.87 -10.87 8.30
C SER A 24 41.51 -12.06 7.57
N THR A 25 42.66 -11.82 6.94
CA THR A 25 43.40 -12.78 6.13
C THR A 25 44.13 -13.82 6.99
N SER A 26 44.05 -15.10 6.65
CA SER A 26 44.87 -16.16 7.26
C SER A 26 46.23 -16.31 6.56
N ILE A 27 47.24 -16.71 7.33
CA ILE A 27 48.66 -16.71 6.94
C ILE A 27 49.08 -18.05 6.30
N LEU A 28 49.93 -17.98 5.28
CA LEU A 28 50.89 -19.03 4.89
C LEU A 28 52.33 -18.45 4.94
N PRO A 29 53.36 -19.24 5.30
CA PRO A 29 54.71 -18.75 5.52
C PRO A 29 55.60 -18.82 4.25
N GLY A 30 56.55 -17.88 4.07
CA GLY A 30 57.42 -17.87 2.88
C GLY A 30 58.55 -16.83 2.80
N HIS A 31 59.55 -16.94 3.69
CA HIS A 31 60.98 -16.62 3.46
C HIS A 31 61.52 -15.29 2.81
N ARG A 32 62.50 -14.72 3.55
CA ARG A 32 63.76 -14.03 3.13
C ARG A 32 63.85 -12.48 3.01
N ARG A 33 64.60 -11.93 4.00
CA ARG A 33 65.75 -10.98 3.92
C ARG A 33 65.54 -9.45 3.73
N ASN A 34 65.70 -8.76 4.88
CA ASN A 34 66.68 -7.68 5.15
C ASN A 34 66.44 -6.24 4.60
N PRO A 35 67.10 -5.18 5.14
CA PRO A 35 66.40 -4.26 6.06
C PRO A 35 66.65 -2.74 5.77
N HIS A 36 66.48 -1.90 6.82
CA HIS A 36 66.56 -0.42 6.87
C HIS A 36 65.28 0.28 6.37
N SER A 37 64.73 1.31 7.05
CA SER A 37 65.16 2.07 8.24
C SER A 37 63.96 2.68 9.01
N ALA A 38 64.13 2.94 10.31
CA ALA A 38 63.27 3.79 11.14
C ALA A 38 64.08 5.02 11.61
N PRO A 39 63.47 6.15 12.02
CA PRO A 39 62.94 6.31 13.39
C PRO A 39 61.53 6.99 13.46
N LEU A 40 60.63 6.55 14.35
CA LEU A 40 60.31 7.10 15.69
C LEU A 40 59.78 8.56 15.73
N LEU A 41 58.52 8.75 16.14
CA LEU A 41 58.15 9.21 17.51
C LEU A 41 56.62 9.37 17.72
N LEU A 42 56.19 9.08 18.95
CA LEU A 42 54.84 9.21 19.55
C LEU A 42 55.00 10.11 20.82
N PRO A 43 54.02 10.36 21.73
CA PRO A 43 52.56 10.51 21.64
C PRO A 43 52.00 11.73 22.46
N LYS A 44 50.67 11.73 22.71
CA LYS A 44 49.90 12.44 23.78
C LYS A 44 49.48 13.89 23.46
N HIS A 45 48.39 14.47 24.00
CA HIS A 45 47.58 14.14 25.19
C HIS A 45 46.05 14.29 24.99
N ILE A 46 45.27 13.61 25.84
CA ILE A 46 43.84 13.83 26.09
C ILE A 46 43.66 14.70 27.35
N ARG A 47 42.75 15.68 27.34
CA ARG A 47 41.89 16.01 28.51
C ARG A 47 40.66 16.85 28.11
N LEU A 48 39.50 16.48 28.67
CA LEU A 48 38.33 17.37 28.79
C LEU A 48 38.56 18.42 29.89
N VAL A 49 37.76 19.50 29.90
CA VAL A 49 36.86 19.89 31.02
C VAL A 49 36.22 21.28 30.77
N SER A 50 34.92 21.38 31.09
CA SER A 50 34.11 22.56 31.45
C SER A 50 34.08 23.82 30.56
N THR A 51 32.87 24.25 30.24
CA THR A 51 32.52 25.66 29.97
C THR A 51 31.36 26.08 30.88
N ALA A 52 31.49 27.25 31.51
CA ALA A 52 30.41 27.86 32.28
C ALA A 52 30.47 29.39 32.21
N ASN A 53 29.43 29.99 31.61
CA ASN A 53 28.90 31.33 31.89
C ASN A 53 29.78 32.58 31.64
N PRO A 54 29.19 33.81 31.67
CA PRO A 54 27.91 34.24 31.06
C PRO A 54 28.01 35.65 30.43
N LEU A 55 26.88 36.19 29.91
CA LEU A 55 26.36 37.58 30.06
C LEU A 55 25.23 37.79 29.02
N MET A 56 23.96 37.91 29.45
CA MET A 56 23.14 39.15 29.50
C MET A 56 22.73 39.69 28.10
N HIS A 57 21.50 40.13 27.84
CA HIS A 57 20.29 40.40 28.66
C HIS A 57 19.05 40.35 27.70
N LYS A 58 17.77 40.54 28.05
CA LYS A 58 17.03 40.98 29.26
C LYS A 58 15.58 40.47 29.13
N ASP A 59 14.88 40.07 30.20
CA ASP A 59 13.41 39.93 30.17
C ASP A 59 12.76 39.99 31.57
N LEU A 60 11.47 40.34 31.61
CA LEU A 60 10.51 40.29 32.73
C LEU A 60 10.73 41.11 34.03
N GLN A 61 9.68 41.84 34.43
CA GLN A 61 9.39 42.25 35.81
C GLN A 61 7.89 42.14 36.12
N THR A 62 7.57 41.39 37.17
CA THR A 62 6.37 41.35 38.04
C THR A 62 6.82 40.71 39.38
N PRO A 63 6.05 40.70 40.49
CA PRO A 63 4.80 41.38 40.86
C PRO A 63 5.03 42.29 42.12
N PRO A 64 4.10 42.47 43.08
CA PRO A 64 3.81 41.44 44.09
C PRO A 64 2.32 41.27 44.53
N ASP A 65 2.10 40.29 45.40
CA ASP A 65 0.82 39.76 45.93
C ASP A 65 0.01 40.70 46.85
N GLN A 66 -1.29 40.39 47.05
CA GLN A 66 -1.78 39.88 48.35
C GLN A 66 -3.19 39.24 48.30
N SER A 67 -3.46 38.38 49.28
CA SER A 67 -4.62 37.48 49.41
C SER A 67 -5.77 38.05 50.27
N HIS A 68 -7.02 37.58 50.08
CA HIS A 68 -7.87 36.90 51.09
C HIS A 68 -9.39 36.87 50.79
N SER A 69 -9.91 35.64 50.59
CA SER A 69 -11.14 35.05 51.17
C SER A 69 -12.56 35.70 51.10
N ASN A 70 -13.49 34.92 50.51
CA ASN A 70 -14.72 34.36 51.12
C ASN A 70 -16.15 35.00 51.05
N TYR A 71 -17.11 34.08 50.80
CA TYR A 71 -18.54 33.99 51.20
C TYR A 71 -19.63 34.95 50.68
N ARG A 72 -20.51 34.42 49.81
CA ARG A 72 -21.94 34.08 50.06
C ARG A 72 -22.52 33.37 48.80
N LEU A 73 -23.11 32.18 48.85
CA LEU A 73 -24.42 31.80 49.41
C LEU A 73 -25.60 32.60 48.85
N GLN A 74 -26.38 31.96 47.96
CA GLN A 74 -27.83 32.07 47.98
C GLN A 74 -28.48 30.79 47.46
N GLU A 75 -29.16 30.07 48.36
CA GLU A 75 -30.00 28.91 48.05
C GLU A 75 -31.33 29.38 47.42
N ARG A 76 -31.97 28.48 46.66
CA ARG A 76 -33.44 28.39 46.66
C ARG A 76 -33.90 26.97 46.32
N ASP A 77 -34.50 26.38 47.34
CA ASP A 77 -35.48 25.30 47.30
C ASP A 77 -36.64 25.64 46.33
N GLU A 78 -37.56 24.75 45.91
CA GLU A 78 -37.84 23.36 46.27
C GLU A 78 -38.79 22.80 45.20
N LYS A 79 -38.75 21.49 44.91
CA LYS A 79 -39.94 20.60 44.84
C LYS A 79 -39.58 19.23 44.27
N ALA A 80 -39.60 18.23 45.15
CA ALA A 80 -39.77 16.84 44.76
C ALA A 80 -41.26 16.56 44.45
N GLN A 81 -41.51 15.56 43.59
CA GLN A 81 -42.75 14.79 43.61
C GLN A 81 -42.40 13.32 43.40
N ASP A 82 -42.54 12.55 44.48
CA ASP A 82 -42.47 11.10 44.45
C ASP A 82 -43.73 10.51 43.81
N SER A 83 -43.56 9.37 43.14
CA SER A 83 -44.61 8.36 43.04
C SER A 83 -43.97 6.97 42.87
N GLU A 84 -43.74 6.28 44.00
CA GLU A 84 -43.53 4.83 43.99
C GLU A 84 -44.84 4.07 43.68
N GLY A 85 -44.68 2.84 43.16
CA GLY A 85 -45.77 1.92 42.83
C GLY A 85 -45.63 1.42 41.37
N PHE A 86 -45.57 0.12 41.07
CA PHE A 86 -46.04 -1.02 41.84
C PHE A 86 -45.24 -2.30 41.49
N LEU A 87 -45.07 -3.20 42.46
CA LEU A 87 -44.46 -4.52 42.24
C LEU A 87 -45.48 -5.54 41.69
N GLY A 88 -45.07 -6.28 40.66
CA GLY A 88 -45.53 -7.64 40.39
C GLY A 88 -46.63 -7.83 39.32
N GLN A 89 -46.30 -8.54 38.24
CA GLN A 89 -46.46 -10.00 38.21
C GLN A 89 -45.77 -10.66 37.00
N ASN A 90 -45.36 -11.92 37.18
CA ASN A 90 -44.71 -12.72 36.16
C ASN A 90 -45.66 -13.10 35.02
N ARG A 91 -45.17 -13.08 33.77
CA ARG A 91 -45.49 -14.12 32.80
C ARG A 91 -44.25 -14.53 31.99
N THR A 92 -44.02 -15.84 32.00
CA THR A 92 -42.84 -16.51 31.44
C THR A 92 -42.91 -16.64 29.92
N THR A 93 -41.86 -16.19 29.23
CA THR A 93 -41.40 -16.79 27.96
C THR A 93 -39.93 -17.13 28.10
N GLY A 94 -39.60 -18.41 27.95
CA GLY A 94 -38.26 -18.93 28.25
C GLY A 94 -37.27 -18.68 27.10
N GLY A 95 -36.27 -17.82 27.34
CA GLY A 95 -35.07 -17.68 26.51
C GLY A 95 -33.83 -17.82 27.38
N SER A 96 -33.27 -19.03 27.49
CA SER A 96 -32.11 -19.28 28.36
C SER A 96 -30.83 -18.74 27.73
N SER A 97 -30.41 -17.54 28.12
CA SER A 97 -29.04 -17.06 27.92
C SER A 97 -28.09 -17.81 28.86
N LYS A 98 -27.53 -18.94 28.39
CA LYS A 98 -26.46 -19.64 29.11
C LYS A 98 -25.20 -18.79 29.12
N ILE A 99 -24.93 -18.15 30.26
CA ILE A 99 -23.60 -17.63 30.59
C ILE A 99 -22.74 -18.83 30.95
N ASP A 100 -21.71 -19.11 30.15
CA ASP A 100 -20.72 -20.15 30.48
C ASP A 100 -19.75 -19.64 31.54
N ARG A 101 -19.12 -20.57 32.29
CA ARG A 101 -18.30 -20.27 33.50
C ARG A 101 -17.07 -19.40 33.25
N ASP A 102 -16.70 -19.16 31.99
CA ASP A 102 -15.59 -18.29 31.57
C ASP A 102 -16.01 -16.86 31.17
N GLY A 103 -17.28 -16.47 31.37
CA GLY A 103 -17.74 -15.08 31.17
C GLY A 103 -17.75 -14.59 29.72
N ARG A 104 -17.70 -15.51 28.74
CA ARG A 104 -17.73 -15.19 27.31
C ARG A 104 -19.17 -15.05 26.82
N ILE A 105 -19.51 -13.89 26.26
CA ILE A 105 -20.73 -13.73 25.46
C ILE A 105 -20.44 -14.32 24.06
N ALA A 106 -20.71 -15.61 23.90
CA ALA A 106 -20.73 -16.22 22.58
C ALA A 106 -21.96 -15.71 21.79
N PRO A 107 -21.84 -15.36 20.50
CA PRO A 107 -23.01 -15.09 19.68
C PRO A 107 -23.80 -16.38 19.49
N SER A 108 -24.91 -16.49 20.22
CA SER A 108 -25.88 -17.58 20.08
C SER A 108 -26.44 -17.66 18.64
N SER A 109 -26.31 -18.84 18.02
CA SER A 109 -26.81 -19.26 16.69
C SER A 109 -25.98 -18.89 15.45
N HIS A 110 -25.99 -19.82 14.49
CA HIS A 110 -25.43 -19.73 13.13
C HIS A 110 -25.93 -18.49 12.37
N GLU A 111 -27.18 -18.08 12.60
CA GLU A 111 -27.77 -16.86 12.01
C GLU A 111 -26.95 -15.60 12.30
N LYS A 112 -26.31 -15.48 13.47
CA LYS A 112 -25.47 -14.30 13.78
C LYS A 112 -24.19 -14.26 12.95
N ALA A 113 -23.72 -15.40 12.45
CA ALA A 113 -22.60 -15.48 11.52
C ALA A 113 -23.03 -15.20 10.07
N GLU A 114 -24.27 -15.49 9.70
CA GLU A 114 -24.81 -15.12 8.38
C GLU A 114 -25.13 -13.62 8.29
N ARG A 115 -25.54 -12.98 9.41
CA ARG A 115 -25.69 -11.51 9.51
C ARG A 115 -24.40 -10.71 9.28
N LEU A 116 -23.22 -11.35 9.29
CA LEU A 116 -21.94 -10.73 8.90
C LEU A 116 -21.78 -10.49 7.39
N PHE A 117 -22.77 -10.84 6.57
CA PHE A 117 -22.70 -10.70 5.11
C PHE A 117 -23.67 -9.66 4.52
N ASN A 118 -24.49 -9.00 5.34
CA ASN A 118 -25.60 -8.13 4.90
C ASN A 118 -25.32 -6.61 4.91
N HIS A 119 -24.10 -6.16 5.26
CA HIS A 119 -23.72 -4.76 5.41
C HIS A 119 -22.46 -4.45 4.55
N PRO A 120 -22.60 -4.36 3.21
CA PRO A 120 -21.51 -3.88 2.37
C PRO A 120 -21.15 -2.42 2.71
N LEU A 121 -19.90 -2.04 2.47
CA LEU A 121 -19.51 -0.63 2.54
C LEU A 121 -20.16 0.15 1.40
N GLU A 122 -20.51 1.41 1.65
CA GLU A 122 -21.09 2.27 0.61
C GLU A 122 -19.99 2.80 -0.32
N ASP A 123 -20.11 2.52 -1.63
CA ASP A 123 -19.15 2.96 -2.63
C ASP A 123 -19.01 4.50 -2.67
N GLU A 124 -20.08 5.24 -2.35
CA GLU A 124 -20.03 6.71 -2.22
C GLU A 124 -19.13 7.18 -1.08
N ILE A 125 -19.21 6.56 0.11
CA ILE A 125 -18.34 6.87 1.26
C ILE A 125 -16.89 6.57 0.89
N VAL A 126 -16.63 5.45 0.20
CA VAL A 126 -15.27 5.12 -0.29
C VAL A 126 -14.78 6.18 -1.30
N ALA A 127 -15.64 6.63 -2.21
CA ALA A 127 -15.30 7.65 -3.21
C ALA A 127 -15.07 9.04 -2.59
N GLU A 128 -15.87 9.44 -1.59
CA GLU A 128 -15.69 10.70 -0.88
C GLU A 128 -14.45 10.67 0.03
N ALA A 129 -14.21 9.59 0.78
CA ALA A 129 -12.99 9.42 1.56
C ALA A 129 -11.73 9.45 0.67
N PHE A 130 -11.79 8.84 -0.51
CA PHE A 130 -10.70 8.92 -1.48
C PHE A 130 -10.46 10.36 -1.98
N ASN A 131 -11.52 11.15 -2.18
CA ASN A 131 -11.40 12.47 -2.80
C ASN A 131 -11.14 13.60 -1.80
N ASN A 132 -11.79 13.58 -0.64
CA ASN A 132 -11.96 14.71 0.27
C ASN A 132 -11.16 14.58 1.57
N HIS A 133 -10.95 13.36 2.08
CA HIS A 133 -10.21 13.16 3.33
C HIS A 133 -8.78 13.71 3.21
N GLU A 134 -8.26 14.39 4.23
CA GLU A 134 -6.88 14.88 4.24
C GLU A 134 -5.87 13.74 4.08
N TYR A 135 -4.77 13.98 3.37
CA TYR A 135 -3.66 13.01 3.30
C TYR A 135 -2.56 13.36 4.28
N LEU A 136 -2.35 12.47 5.24
CA LEU A 136 -1.44 12.67 6.35
C LEU A 136 0.01 12.27 6.02
N ASP A 137 0.96 12.86 6.75
CA ASP A 137 2.41 12.56 6.70
C ASP A 137 3.06 12.56 5.30
N THR A 138 2.69 13.52 4.46
CA THR A 138 3.23 13.71 3.09
C THR A 138 4.75 13.72 3.04
N LYS A 139 5.41 14.28 4.07
CA LYS A 139 6.88 14.37 4.18
C LYS A 139 7.57 13.01 4.36
N ARG A 140 6.90 12.01 4.94
CA ARG A 140 7.46 10.66 5.15
C ARG A 140 6.94 9.63 4.14
N ILE A 141 5.86 9.94 3.41
CA ILE A 141 5.25 9.03 2.44
C ILE A 141 5.43 9.52 0.99
N VAL A 142 4.91 10.70 0.66
CA VAL A 142 4.87 11.23 -0.72
C VAL A 142 6.27 11.66 -1.17
N ASP A 143 6.95 12.51 -0.38
CA ASP A 143 8.23 13.10 -0.77
C ASP A 143 9.34 12.03 -0.97
N PRO A 144 9.52 11.01 -0.10
CA PRO A 144 10.50 9.95 -0.32
C PRO A 144 10.14 8.99 -1.47
N THR A 145 8.84 8.75 -1.70
CA THR A 145 8.38 7.97 -2.87
C THR A 145 8.75 8.68 -4.16
N LEU A 146 8.51 10.00 -4.22
CA LEU A 146 8.83 10.81 -5.39
C LEU A 146 10.34 10.91 -5.64
N GLN A 147 11.16 11.07 -4.59
CA GLN A 147 12.63 11.02 -4.68
C GLN A 147 13.12 9.67 -5.23
N THR A 148 12.49 8.57 -4.82
CA THR A 148 12.82 7.23 -5.32
C THR A 148 12.49 7.09 -6.81
N LEU A 149 11.31 7.56 -7.24
CA LEU A 149 10.89 7.56 -8.64
C LEU A 149 11.79 8.46 -9.52
N GLN A 150 12.17 9.65 -9.04
CA GLN A 150 13.13 10.54 -9.72
C GLN A 150 14.50 9.88 -9.90
N LYS A 151 15.01 9.20 -8.86
CA LYS A 151 16.27 8.46 -8.95
C LYS A 151 16.20 7.36 -10.01
N MET A 152 15.12 6.59 -10.04
CA MET A 152 14.90 5.54 -11.05
C MET A 152 14.76 6.13 -12.47
N ALA A 153 14.03 7.23 -12.63
CA ALA A 153 13.90 7.94 -13.91
C ALA A 153 15.25 8.46 -14.42
N ARG A 154 16.09 9.04 -13.55
CA ARG A 154 17.46 9.45 -13.89
C ARG A 154 18.35 8.26 -14.30
N GLN A 155 18.15 7.10 -13.68
CA GLN A 155 18.89 5.86 -13.93
C GLN A 155 18.44 5.13 -15.21
N TRP A 156 17.35 5.54 -15.85
CA TRP A 156 16.84 4.87 -17.05
C TRP A 156 17.86 4.87 -18.22
N THR A 157 18.25 3.65 -18.59
CA THR A 157 18.89 3.33 -19.87
C THR A 157 18.36 1.98 -20.37
N PRO A 158 18.04 1.84 -21.67
CA PRO A 158 17.59 0.59 -22.25
C PRO A 158 18.68 -0.50 -22.29
N ASP A 159 19.94 -0.16 -21.99
CA ASP A 159 21.05 -1.12 -21.92
C ASP A 159 21.11 -1.87 -20.57
N GLU A 160 20.67 -1.25 -19.48
CA GLU A 160 20.65 -1.87 -18.14
C GLU A 160 19.25 -2.35 -17.74
N TYR A 161 18.20 -1.60 -18.08
CA TYR A 161 16.84 -1.83 -17.57
C TYR A 161 15.87 -2.30 -18.66
N LEU A 162 14.90 -3.13 -18.27
CA LEU A 162 13.90 -3.70 -19.18
C LEU A 162 12.83 -2.67 -19.61
N ALA A 163 12.55 -1.65 -18.80
CA ALA A 163 11.67 -0.52 -19.15
C ALA A 163 11.86 0.62 -18.12
N PRO A 164 11.48 1.88 -18.45
CA PRO A 164 11.38 2.99 -17.50
C PRO A 164 10.16 2.81 -16.57
N SER A 165 10.14 1.71 -15.81
CA SER A 165 9.01 1.34 -14.95
C SER A 165 9.47 0.65 -13.67
N THR A 166 8.88 1.02 -12.54
CA THR A 166 8.92 0.23 -11.29
C THR A 166 7.52 -0.26 -10.91
N SER A 167 7.42 -1.03 -9.83
CA SER A 167 6.14 -1.51 -9.27
C SER A 167 5.89 -0.92 -7.87
N LEU A 168 4.62 -0.67 -7.54
CA LEU A 168 4.17 -0.25 -6.22
C LEU A 168 3.35 -1.38 -5.58
N VAL A 169 3.92 -2.06 -4.58
CA VAL A 169 3.30 -3.21 -3.92
C VAL A 169 2.87 -2.85 -2.50
N ALA A 170 1.56 -2.93 -2.26
CA ALA A 170 0.97 -2.86 -0.93
C ALA A 170 -0.43 -3.48 -0.98
N THR A 171 -1.04 -3.72 0.18
CA THR A 171 -2.43 -4.18 0.30
C THR A 171 -3.43 -3.28 -0.42
N SER A 172 -4.62 -3.80 -0.75
CA SER A 172 -5.69 -3.01 -1.37
C SER A 172 -6.15 -1.85 -0.47
N THR A 173 -6.04 -1.99 0.85
CA THR A 173 -6.33 -0.94 1.84
C THR A 173 -5.10 -0.07 2.19
N GLY A 174 -3.90 -0.37 1.68
CA GLY A 174 -2.65 0.35 2.01
C GLY A 174 -2.52 1.77 1.45
N GLY A 175 -3.51 2.25 0.69
CA GLY A 175 -3.57 3.63 0.18
C GLY A 175 -2.82 3.88 -1.14
N LYS A 176 -2.50 2.84 -1.93
CA LYS A 176 -1.76 2.96 -3.21
C LYS A 176 -2.36 4.01 -4.16
N SER A 177 -3.62 3.83 -4.56
CA SER A 177 -4.31 4.70 -5.52
C SER A 177 -4.39 6.14 -5.01
N ARG A 178 -4.50 6.32 -3.68
CA ARG A 178 -4.50 7.63 -3.04
C ARG A 178 -3.10 8.27 -3.07
N LEU A 179 -2.03 7.52 -2.77
CA LEU A 179 -0.65 7.98 -2.93
C LEU A 179 -0.36 8.42 -4.37
N LEU A 180 -0.89 7.72 -5.38
CA LEU A 180 -0.78 8.14 -6.79
C LEU A 180 -1.49 9.47 -7.05
N LYS A 181 -2.67 9.72 -6.46
CA LYS A 181 -3.34 11.04 -6.50
C LYS A 181 -2.52 12.13 -5.79
N GLU A 182 -1.90 11.84 -4.66
CA GLU A 182 -1.05 12.81 -3.94
C GLU A 182 0.26 13.13 -4.66
N LEU A 183 0.89 12.16 -5.33
CA LEU A 183 2.04 12.41 -6.20
C LEU A 183 1.68 13.40 -7.32
N SER A 184 0.41 13.42 -7.76
CA SER A 184 -0.11 14.37 -8.74
C SER A 184 -0.11 15.83 -8.25
N ARG A 185 -0.07 16.07 -6.93
CA ARG A 185 0.15 17.42 -6.34
C ARG A 185 1.62 17.86 -6.39
N ARG A 186 2.54 17.00 -6.86
CA ARG A 186 3.99 17.29 -6.93
C ARG A 186 4.53 17.20 -8.35
N THR A 187 4.04 16.28 -9.17
CA THR A 187 4.44 16.06 -10.57
C THR A 187 3.21 15.69 -11.41
N CYS A 188 3.26 15.72 -12.74
CA CYS A 188 2.09 15.34 -13.54
C CYS A 188 1.91 13.81 -13.50
N VAL A 189 0.88 13.32 -12.81
CA VAL A 189 0.53 11.89 -12.84
C VAL A 189 -0.59 11.64 -13.84
N VAL A 190 -0.33 10.80 -14.85
CA VAL A 190 -1.35 10.25 -15.75
C VAL A 190 -1.85 8.94 -15.12
N TYR A 191 -3.12 8.88 -14.75
CA TYR A 191 -3.68 7.77 -13.96
C TYR A 191 -4.59 6.85 -14.78
N ILE A 192 -4.23 5.57 -14.85
CA ILE A 192 -5.01 4.48 -15.44
C ILE A 192 -5.38 3.49 -14.34
N CYS A 193 -6.66 3.11 -14.23
CA CYS A 193 -7.11 2.01 -13.39
C CYS A 193 -7.60 0.86 -14.27
N LEU A 194 -6.87 -0.26 -14.29
CA LEU A 194 -7.21 -1.41 -15.17
C LEU A 194 -8.22 -2.38 -14.56
N ARG A 195 -8.68 -2.14 -13.32
CA ARG A 195 -9.68 -2.89 -12.54
C ARG A 195 -10.68 -3.70 -13.42
N PRO A 196 -10.93 -5.00 -13.17
CA PRO A 196 -11.86 -5.81 -13.96
C PRO A 196 -13.24 -5.17 -14.15
N LYS A 197 -13.81 -5.28 -15.37
CA LYS A 197 -15.08 -4.63 -15.79
C LYS A 197 -16.29 -4.84 -14.86
N HIS A 198 -16.32 -5.95 -14.11
CA HIS A 198 -17.44 -6.30 -13.23
C HIS A 198 -17.09 -6.20 -11.74
N SER A 199 -15.97 -5.56 -11.38
CA SER A 199 -15.55 -5.39 -9.98
C SER A 199 -15.83 -3.97 -9.47
N SER A 200 -16.35 -3.88 -8.25
CA SER A 200 -16.71 -2.63 -7.58
C SER A 200 -15.52 -1.97 -6.87
N GLY A 201 -15.76 -0.76 -6.36
CA GLY A 201 -14.82 0.02 -5.55
C GLY A 201 -14.08 1.12 -6.31
N PHE A 202 -13.59 2.11 -5.53
CA PHE A 202 -12.95 3.32 -6.03
C PHE A 202 -11.40 3.21 -5.99
N PRO A 203 -10.66 3.80 -6.95
CA PRO A 203 -11.14 4.40 -8.20
C PRO A 203 -11.77 3.40 -9.19
N PRO A 204 -12.73 3.84 -10.02
CA PRO A 204 -13.35 3.03 -11.05
C PRO A 204 -12.35 2.65 -12.15
N ARG A 205 -12.73 1.70 -13.02
CA ARG A 205 -11.97 1.34 -14.23
C ARG A 205 -11.89 2.54 -15.17
N SER A 206 -10.73 2.75 -15.78
CA SER A 206 -10.53 3.69 -16.88
C SER A 206 -10.87 2.98 -18.20
N GLU A 207 -12.13 3.07 -18.65
CA GLU A 207 -12.64 2.29 -19.78
C GLU A 207 -11.88 2.49 -21.09
N TYR A 208 -11.59 3.72 -21.50
CA TYR A 208 -10.85 3.98 -22.74
C TYR A 208 -9.44 3.36 -22.75
N PRO A 209 -8.51 3.72 -21.83
CA PRO A 209 -7.17 3.15 -21.84
C PRO A 209 -7.19 1.66 -21.54
N ALA A 210 -8.13 1.14 -20.74
CA ALA A 210 -8.25 -0.31 -20.53
C ALA A 210 -8.82 -1.03 -21.75
N GLY A 211 -9.64 -0.38 -22.57
CA GLY A 211 -10.10 -0.85 -23.87
C GLY A 211 -8.95 -0.95 -24.88
N VAL A 212 -7.99 -0.03 -24.83
CA VAL A 212 -6.77 -0.07 -25.67
C VAL A 212 -5.74 -1.07 -25.12
N LEU A 213 -5.47 -1.05 -23.81
CA LEU A 213 -4.42 -1.85 -23.17
C LEU A 213 -4.76 -3.33 -23.03
N LEU A 214 -6.03 -3.73 -23.13
CA LEU A 214 -6.48 -5.12 -22.98
C LEU A 214 -7.24 -5.61 -24.23
N ASP A 215 -7.04 -4.98 -25.40
CA ASP A 215 -7.61 -5.45 -26.66
C ASP A 215 -6.87 -6.70 -27.16
N SER A 216 -7.40 -7.86 -26.79
CA SER A 216 -6.93 -9.16 -27.25
C SER A 216 -7.12 -9.41 -28.75
N LYS A 217 -7.91 -8.57 -29.44
CA LYS A 217 -8.24 -8.71 -30.86
C LYS A 217 -7.42 -7.81 -31.78
N CYS A 218 -6.73 -6.80 -31.25
CA CYS A 218 -5.93 -5.86 -32.05
C CYS A 218 -4.60 -6.52 -32.51
N PRO A 219 -4.43 -6.88 -33.81
CA PRO A 219 -3.26 -7.64 -34.26
C PRO A 219 -1.95 -6.85 -34.23
N THR A 220 -2.02 -5.52 -34.08
CA THR A 220 -0.88 -4.57 -34.14
C THR A 220 -0.60 -3.92 -32.78
N LEU A 221 -0.86 -4.64 -31.69
CA LEU A 221 -0.92 -4.09 -30.33
C LEU A 221 0.34 -3.32 -29.87
N GLU A 222 1.56 -3.74 -30.24
CA GLU A 222 2.79 -2.96 -29.95
C GLU A 222 2.72 -1.56 -30.59
N THR A 223 2.24 -1.46 -31.84
CA THR A 223 2.03 -0.17 -32.51
C THR A 223 0.95 0.64 -31.81
N ARG A 224 -0.14 -0.01 -31.39
CA ARG A 224 -1.23 0.67 -30.67
C ARG A 224 -0.75 1.25 -29.33
N TYR A 225 0.18 0.59 -28.65
CA TYR A 225 0.79 1.11 -27.43
C TYR A 225 1.79 2.25 -27.69
N GLU A 226 2.59 2.18 -28.76
CA GLU A 226 3.44 3.29 -29.19
C GLU A 226 2.59 4.54 -29.53
N GLU A 227 1.46 4.36 -30.23
CA GLU A 227 0.48 5.41 -30.48
C GLU A 227 -0.13 5.97 -29.18
N LEU A 228 -0.49 5.11 -28.22
CA LEU A 228 -1.11 5.51 -26.96
C LEU A 228 -0.15 6.36 -26.11
N LEU A 229 1.12 5.94 -26.03
CA LEU A 229 2.16 6.72 -25.34
C LEU A 229 2.36 8.08 -26.01
N CYS A 230 2.37 8.14 -27.34
CA CYS A 230 2.43 9.43 -28.06
C CYS A 230 1.20 10.29 -27.79
N ALA A 231 -0.01 9.73 -27.84
CA ALA A 231 -1.27 10.43 -27.58
C ALA A 231 -1.33 11.01 -26.17
N ILE A 232 -0.95 10.23 -25.15
CA ILE A 232 -0.82 10.67 -23.75
C ILE A 232 0.16 11.84 -23.64
N LEU A 233 1.36 11.72 -24.22
CA LEU A 233 2.39 12.75 -24.14
C LEU A 233 1.98 14.05 -24.85
N TYR A 234 1.36 13.96 -26.03
CA TYR A 234 0.81 15.14 -26.72
C TYR A 234 -0.34 15.77 -25.95
N THR A 235 -1.24 14.99 -25.34
CA THR A 235 -2.38 15.52 -24.58
C THR A 235 -1.93 16.23 -23.31
N VAL A 236 -0.98 15.66 -22.56
CA VAL A 236 -0.30 16.34 -21.45
C VAL A 236 0.37 17.64 -21.93
N ALA A 237 1.01 17.59 -23.11
CA ALA A 237 1.67 18.76 -23.67
C ALA A 237 0.69 19.87 -24.07
N ASP A 238 -0.42 19.51 -24.72
CA ASP A 238 -1.51 20.40 -25.11
C ASP A 238 -2.12 21.06 -23.86
N PHE A 239 -2.54 20.27 -22.86
CA PHE A 239 -3.13 20.76 -21.60
C PHE A 239 -2.23 21.81 -20.91
N PHE A 240 -0.96 21.50 -20.65
CA PHE A 240 -0.07 22.45 -19.96
C PHE A 240 0.43 23.60 -20.84
N SER A 241 0.18 23.58 -22.15
CA SER A 241 0.47 24.71 -23.05
C SER A 241 -0.71 25.67 -23.16
N THR A 242 -1.95 25.21 -22.98
CA THR A 242 -3.17 26.03 -23.06
C THR A 242 -3.70 26.47 -21.70
N GLN A 243 -3.29 25.81 -20.62
CA GLN A 243 -3.62 26.20 -19.25
C GLN A 243 -3.12 27.60 -18.91
N GLU A 244 -3.97 28.38 -18.25
CA GLU A 244 -3.63 29.71 -17.74
C GLU A 244 -2.35 29.71 -16.87
N PRO A 245 -1.50 30.75 -16.97
CA PRO A 245 -0.37 30.92 -16.06
C PRO A 245 -0.83 31.02 -14.60
N GLY A 246 -0.19 30.23 -13.73
CA GLY A 246 -0.47 30.20 -12.30
C GLY A 246 0.68 29.55 -11.54
N SER A 247 0.55 29.46 -10.22
CA SER A 247 1.52 28.74 -9.39
C SER A 247 1.58 27.26 -9.74
N ARG A 248 2.71 26.61 -9.44
CA ARG A 248 2.89 25.16 -9.60
C ARG A 248 1.77 24.35 -8.94
N GLN A 249 1.24 24.81 -7.81
CA GLN A 249 0.18 24.14 -7.06
C GLN A 249 -1.16 24.21 -7.80
N GLU A 250 -1.64 25.41 -8.15
CA GLU A 250 -2.90 25.62 -8.87
C GLU A 250 -2.94 24.85 -10.19
N ARG A 251 -1.81 24.86 -10.92
CA ARG A 251 -1.67 24.15 -12.19
C ARG A 251 -1.80 22.63 -12.05
N LEU A 252 -1.21 22.06 -11.00
CA LEU A 252 -1.31 20.62 -10.68
C LEU A 252 -2.67 20.24 -10.08
N GLU A 253 -3.34 21.14 -9.36
CA GLU A 253 -4.70 20.90 -8.84
C GLU A 253 -5.73 20.84 -9.98
N GLN A 254 -5.65 21.76 -10.96
CA GLN A 254 -6.44 21.66 -12.18
C GLN A 254 -6.13 20.38 -12.97
N TRP A 255 -4.86 19.98 -13.04
CA TRP A 255 -4.49 18.70 -13.64
C TRP A 255 -5.15 17.50 -12.94
N ILE A 256 -5.22 17.49 -11.61
CA ILE A 256 -5.93 16.45 -10.84
C ILE A 256 -7.42 16.42 -11.18
N LEU A 257 -8.08 17.58 -11.27
CA LEU A 257 -9.50 17.67 -11.66
C LEU A 257 -9.74 17.17 -13.09
N HIS A 258 -8.77 17.32 -13.99
CA HIS A 258 -8.84 16.91 -15.39
C HIS A 258 -8.45 15.43 -15.63
N SER A 259 -7.57 14.85 -14.82
CA SER A 259 -6.97 13.52 -15.04
C SER A 259 -7.38 12.42 -14.05
N PHE A 260 -7.88 12.77 -12.85
CA PHE A 260 -8.33 11.78 -11.86
C PHE A 260 -9.86 11.71 -11.77
N PRO A 261 -10.44 10.53 -11.46
CA PRO A 261 -11.87 10.39 -11.23
C PRO A 261 -12.29 11.11 -9.93
N GLN A 262 -13.47 11.73 -9.96
CA GLN A 262 -14.03 12.52 -8.86
C GLN A 262 -15.34 11.87 -8.38
N SER A 263 -15.66 11.94 -7.09
CA SER A 263 -16.89 11.35 -6.53
C SER A 263 -18.18 11.99 -7.06
N ASN A 264 -18.13 13.25 -7.47
CA ASN A 264 -19.28 14.01 -7.98
C ASN A 264 -19.45 13.91 -9.52
N ARG A 265 -18.67 13.08 -10.22
CA ARG A 265 -18.67 12.96 -11.68
C ARG A 265 -18.84 11.51 -12.10
N SER A 266 -19.87 11.25 -12.92
CA SER A 266 -20.02 9.98 -13.62
C SER A 266 -19.14 9.94 -14.88
N GLY A 267 -18.64 8.76 -15.24
CA GLY A 267 -17.80 8.53 -16.42
C GLY A 267 -16.32 8.90 -16.21
N GLU A 268 -15.56 8.86 -17.31
CA GLU A 268 -14.11 9.07 -17.27
C GLU A 268 -13.73 10.56 -17.06
N PRO A 269 -12.54 10.83 -16.50
CA PRO A 269 -11.91 12.16 -16.53
C PRO A 269 -11.78 12.70 -17.97
N PRO A 270 -11.95 14.02 -18.22
CA PRO A 270 -11.89 14.59 -19.56
C PRO A 270 -10.62 14.23 -20.35
N PHE A 271 -9.50 14.08 -19.64
CA PHE A 271 -8.21 13.68 -20.19
C PHE A 271 -8.30 12.48 -21.15
N TRP A 272 -9.12 11.46 -20.86
CA TRP A 272 -9.19 10.28 -21.71
C TRP A 272 -9.94 10.52 -23.04
N THR A 273 -10.89 11.46 -23.08
CA THR A 273 -11.53 11.92 -24.33
C THR A 273 -10.54 12.70 -25.20
N ASP A 274 -9.67 13.50 -24.59
CA ASP A 274 -8.63 14.24 -25.30
C ASP A 274 -7.54 13.30 -25.84
N VAL A 275 -7.13 12.29 -25.05
CA VAL A 275 -6.24 11.21 -25.51
C VAL A 275 -6.87 10.40 -26.65
N GLU A 276 -8.17 10.07 -26.57
CA GLU A 276 -8.87 9.37 -27.65
C GLU A 276 -8.84 10.17 -28.96
N THR A 277 -9.17 11.46 -28.87
CA THR A 277 -9.11 12.39 -30.01
C THR A 277 -7.69 12.44 -30.59
N LYS A 278 -6.67 12.57 -29.72
CA LYS A 278 -5.26 12.60 -30.14
C LYS A 278 -4.79 11.28 -30.76
N MET A 279 -5.28 10.14 -30.26
CA MET A 279 -4.96 8.83 -30.80
C MET A 279 -5.56 8.64 -32.21
N ASN A 280 -6.80 9.10 -32.42
CA ASN A 280 -7.45 9.08 -33.73
C ASN A 280 -6.75 10.02 -34.74
N GLU A 281 -6.26 11.20 -34.31
CA GLU A 281 -5.40 12.07 -35.13
C GLU A 281 -4.09 11.37 -35.54
N ILE A 282 -3.47 10.64 -34.62
CA ILE A 282 -2.21 9.93 -34.89
C ILE A 282 -2.43 8.79 -35.89
N SER A 283 -3.45 7.95 -35.69
CA SER A 283 -3.76 6.83 -36.58
C SER A 283 -4.25 7.28 -37.97
N SER A 284 -4.90 8.45 -38.09
CA SER A 284 -5.41 8.96 -39.37
C SER A 284 -4.40 9.75 -40.21
N ARG A 285 -3.25 10.15 -39.63
CA ARG A 285 -2.25 11.02 -40.28
C ARG A 285 -1.51 10.43 -41.49
N SER A 286 -1.61 9.13 -41.76
CA SER A 286 -0.90 8.48 -42.86
C SER A 286 -1.69 7.32 -43.46
N ALA A 287 -1.84 7.33 -44.79
CA ALA A 287 -2.45 6.23 -45.55
C ALA A 287 -1.58 4.95 -45.59
N ARG A 288 -0.34 5.01 -45.08
CA ARG A 288 0.55 3.85 -44.88
C ARG A 288 1.00 3.73 -43.42
N PRO A 289 1.36 2.54 -42.94
CA PRO A 289 2.05 2.40 -41.66
C PRO A 289 3.31 3.28 -41.58
N LEU A 290 3.52 3.89 -40.42
CA LEU A 290 4.75 4.62 -40.11
C LEU A 290 5.92 3.65 -39.98
N THR A 291 7.07 4.01 -40.57
CA THR A 291 8.34 3.31 -40.36
C THR A 291 8.82 3.46 -38.91
N VAL A 292 9.70 2.55 -38.49
CA VAL A 292 10.32 2.59 -37.14
C VAL A 292 10.99 3.96 -36.86
N TYR A 293 11.63 4.56 -37.87
CA TYR A 293 12.25 5.87 -37.75
C TYR A 293 11.23 7.00 -37.58
N GLU A 294 10.13 6.99 -38.35
CA GLU A 294 9.06 7.98 -38.23
C GLU A 294 8.39 7.91 -36.85
N LYS A 295 8.04 6.71 -36.38
CA LYS A 295 7.50 6.50 -35.02
C LYS A 295 8.44 6.99 -33.92
N HIS A 296 9.72 6.62 -33.98
CA HIS A 296 10.70 7.04 -32.99
C HIS A 296 10.94 8.57 -33.01
N THR A 297 10.78 9.20 -34.17
CA THR A 297 10.84 10.66 -34.30
C THR A 297 9.59 11.33 -33.72
N GLN A 298 8.40 10.78 -33.98
CA GLN A 298 7.14 11.24 -33.39
C GLN A 298 7.13 11.13 -31.86
N LEU A 299 7.66 10.04 -31.30
CA LEU A 299 7.80 9.84 -29.85
C LEU A 299 8.79 10.83 -29.23
N ARG A 300 9.93 11.10 -29.89
CA ARG A 300 10.90 12.10 -29.43
C ARG A 300 10.32 13.51 -29.43
N GLU A 301 9.54 13.88 -30.43
CA GLU A 301 8.85 15.18 -30.46
C GLU A 301 7.76 15.27 -29.38
N ALA A 302 6.98 14.21 -29.16
CA ALA A 302 5.99 14.15 -28.09
C ALA A 302 6.63 14.33 -26.70
N LEU A 303 7.74 13.62 -26.43
CA LEU A 303 8.52 13.76 -25.20
C LEU A 303 9.13 15.16 -25.04
N LYS A 304 9.66 15.75 -26.11
CA LYS A 304 10.20 17.11 -26.09
C LYS A 304 9.12 18.13 -25.75
N ARG A 305 7.98 18.08 -26.44
CA ARG A 305 6.85 19.01 -26.23
C ARG A 305 6.25 18.86 -24.82
N MET A 306 6.09 17.62 -24.34
CA MET A 306 5.73 17.32 -22.96
C MET A 306 6.73 17.92 -21.97
N LYS A 307 8.03 17.72 -22.19
CA LYS A 307 9.08 18.26 -21.31
C LYS A 307 9.06 19.79 -21.32
N GLU A 308 8.79 20.43 -22.46
CA GLU A 308 8.73 21.88 -22.59
C GLU A 308 7.53 22.50 -21.87
N SER A 309 6.32 21.96 -22.04
CA SER A 309 5.11 22.45 -21.36
C SER A 309 5.13 22.21 -19.84
N THR A 310 5.79 21.13 -19.39
CA THR A 310 5.93 20.78 -17.96
C THR A 310 7.12 21.44 -17.26
N LYS A 311 7.80 22.42 -17.89
CA LYS A 311 8.97 23.13 -17.28
C LYS A 311 8.69 23.80 -15.93
N PHE A 312 7.44 24.09 -15.60
CA PHE A 312 7.05 24.65 -14.29
C PHE A 312 7.12 23.62 -13.14
N ILE A 313 7.23 22.33 -13.46
CA ILE A 313 7.56 21.27 -12.51
C ILE A 313 9.08 21.30 -12.34
N GLU A 314 9.54 21.84 -11.20
CA GLU A 314 10.95 22.09 -10.83
C GLU A 314 11.85 20.83 -10.77
N GLN A 315 11.33 19.68 -11.19
CA GLN A 315 11.94 18.35 -11.05
C GLN A 315 12.42 17.89 -12.43
N ASP A 316 13.70 18.09 -12.71
CA ASP A 316 14.26 17.84 -14.04
C ASP A 316 14.31 16.37 -14.44
N ASP A 317 14.34 15.43 -13.50
CA ASP A 317 14.40 13.98 -13.77
C ASP A 317 13.03 13.35 -14.06
N LEU A 318 11.96 13.87 -13.46
CA LEU A 318 10.61 13.30 -13.54
C LEU A 318 9.55 14.41 -13.51
N ARG A 319 8.93 14.64 -14.67
CA ARG A 319 7.87 15.62 -14.89
C ARG A 319 6.51 14.96 -15.18
N VAL A 320 6.51 13.78 -15.80
CA VAL A 320 5.33 12.95 -16.06
C VAL A 320 5.54 11.53 -15.56
N LEU A 321 4.63 11.09 -14.69
CA LEU A 321 4.55 9.73 -14.18
C LEU A 321 3.30 9.03 -14.75
N LEU A 322 3.48 7.98 -15.55
CA LEU A 322 2.39 7.13 -16.00
C LEU A 322 2.09 6.07 -14.93
N ALA A 323 0.99 6.22 -14.22
CA ALA A 323 0.58 5.34 -13.14
C ALA A 323 -0.53 4.38 -13.59
N ILE A 324 -0.26 3.08 -13.55
CA ILE A 324 -1.21 2.02 -13.85
C ILE A 324 -1.55 1.30 -12.54
N ASP A 325 -2.76 1.50 -12.02
CA ASP A 325 -3.30 0.77 -10.87
C ASP A 325 -4.10 -0.47 -11.34
N GLN A 326 -4.16 -1.48 -10.47
CA GLN A 326 -4.60 -2.86 -10.79
C GLN A 326 -3.82 -3.45 -11.99
N ALA A 327 -2.50 -3.24 -12.01
CA ALA A 327 -1.64 -3.66 -13.13
C ALA A 327 -1.59 -5.19 -13.37
N SER A 328 -2.13 -6.01 -12.45
CA SER A 328 -2.28 -7.46 -12.62
C SER A 328 -3.02 -7.85 -13.91
N GLU A 329 -3.96 -7.03 -14.38
CA GLU A 329 -4.74 -7.30 -15.59
C GLU A 329 -3.87 -7.38 -16.85
N LEU A 330 -2.70 -6.71 -16.86
CA LEU A 330 -1.74 -6.80 -17.95
C LEU A 330 -1.00 -8.16 -18.01
N LEU A 331 -1.11 -9.01 -16.98
CA LEU A 331 -0.52 -10.34 -16.96
C LEU A 331 -1.33 -11.37 -17.78
N ALA A 332 -2.54 -11.02 -18.21
CA ALA A 332 -3.34 -11.89 -19.07
C ALA A 332 -2.63 -12.16 -20.41
N SER A 333 -2.73 -13.41 -20.89
CA SER A 333 -2.18 -13.82 -22.18
C SER A 333 -2.90 -13.13 -23.33
N TYR A 334 -2.14 -12.64 -24.30
CA TYR A 334 -2.65 -12.01 -25.51
C TYR A 334 -3.00 -13.10 -26.55
N SER A 335 -4.26 -13.15 -27.00
CA SER A 335 -4.76 -14.32 -27.76
C SER A 335 -4.09 -14.58 -29.11
N SER A 336 -3.43 -13.59 -29.73
CA SER A 336 -2.68 -13.81 -30.97
C SER A 336 -1.25 -14.32 -30.76
N SER A 337 -0.75 -14.35 -29.51
CA SER A 337 0.52 -14.97 -29.15
C SER A 337 0.46 -15.39 -27.67
N PRO A 338 0.10 -16.65 -27.36
CA PRO A 338 -0.15 -17.08 -25.97
C PRO A 338 1.09 -17.01 -25.07
N ASP A 339 2.29 -16.96 -25.67
CA ASP A 339 3.57 -16.76 -24.98
C ASP A 339 3.83 -15.30 -24.55
N LEU A 340 3.00 -14.35 -24.97
CA LEU A 340 3.13 -12.92 -24.64
C LEU A 340 1.97 -12.44 -23.76
N SER A 341 2.32 -11.80 -22.64
CA SER A 341 1.40 -11.02 -21.82
C SER A 341 1.23 -9.60 -22.39
N PHE A 342 0.10 -8.95 -22.11
CA PHE A 342 -0.06 -7.51 -22.40
C PHE A 342 1.05 -6.67 -21.76
N LEU A 343 1.51 -7.06 -20.56
CA LEU A 343 2.62 -6.43 -19.85
C LEU A 343 3.94 -6.51 -20.62
N SER A 344 4.22 -7.64 -21.28
CA SER A 344 5.41 -7.81 -22.12
C SER A 344 5.42 -6.84 -23.30
N ILE A 345 4.28 -6.73 -23.98
CA ILE A 345 4.09 -5.83 -25.13
C ILE A 345 4.18 -4.37 -24.67
N PHE A 346 3.57 -4.03 -23.54
CA PHE A 346 3.62 -2.70 -22.94
C PHE A 346 5.03 -2.29 -22.52
N ARG A 347 5.79 -3.20 -21.89
CA ARG A 347 7.22 -3.00 -21.62
C ARG A 347 8.03 -2.82 -22.91
N GLY A 348 7.68 -3.51 -23.99
CA GLY A 348 8.27 -3.32 -25.32
C GLY A 348 8.08 -1.90 -25.86
N ALA A 349 6.87 -1.34 -25.73
CA ALA A 349 6.59 0.05 -26.09
C ALA A 349 7.32 1.05 -25.18
N LEU A 350 7.36 0.80 -23.86
CA LEU A 350 8.12 1.63 -22.91
C LEU A 350 9.65 1.61 -23.15
N GLN A 351 10.22 0.53 -23.71
CA GLN A 351 11.64 0.49 -24.11
C GLN A 351 12.01 1.48 -25.22
N LYS A 352 11.04 1.98 -25.99
CA LYS A 352 11.28 2.97 -27.06
C LYS A 352 11.55 4.38 -26.50
N ILE A 353 11.27 4.62 -25.23
CA ILE A 353 11.59 5.88 -24.53
C ILE A 353 13.13 6.04 -24.49
N PRO A 354 13.69 7.12 -25.04
CA PRO A 354 15.14 7.37 -25.01
C PRO A 354 15.74 7.33 -23.60
N SER A 355 17.02 7.01 -23.51
CA SER A 355 17.80 7.07 -22.27
C SER A 355 17.95 8.51 -21.75
N HIS A 356 18.34 8.62 -20.48
CA HIS A 356 18.53 9.88 -19.76
C HIS A 356 17.21 10.66 -19.55
N SER A 357 17.25 11.81 -18.87
CA SER A 357 16.02 12.52 -18.48
C SER A 357 15.25 13.07 -19.70
N THR A 358 14.30 12.27 -20.16
CA THR A 358 13.14 12.68 -20.95
C THR A 358 12.05 13.31 -20.07
N GLY A 359 12.17 13.23 -18.74
CA GLY A 359 11.16 13.64 -17.78
C GLY A 359 10.00 12.66 -17.62
N PHE A 360 10.08 11.46 -18.23
CA PHE A 360 9.02 10.45 -18.21
C PHE A 360 9.43 9.18 -17.45
N PHE A 361 8.52 8.63 -16.64
CA PHE A 361 8.67 7.32 -16.01
C PHE A 361 7.30 6.66 -15.78
N SER A 362 7.26 5.34 -15.54
CA SER A 362 6.02 4.60 -15.27
C SER A 362 6.04 3.91 -13.90
N ILE A 363 4.86 3.72 -13.30
CA ILE A 363 4.68 2.95 -12.07
C ILE A 363 3.50 1.97 -12.21
N LEU A 364 3.76 0.70 -11.93
CA LEU A 364 2.77 -0.38 -11.97
C LEU A 364 2.31 -0.67 -10.54
N ALA A 365 1.20 -0.08 -10.13
CA ALA A 365 0.60 -0.32 -8.82
C ALA A 365 -0.27 -1.57 -8.86
N ASP A 366 0.01 -2.51 -7.96
CA ASP A 366 -0.76 -3.73 -7.87
C ASP A 366 -0.80 -4.26 -6.43
N THR A 367 -1.84 -5.03 -6.16
CA THR A 367 -1.95 -5.91 -5.00
C THR A 367 -1.70 -7.36 -5.42
N ASN A 368 -2.25 -7.77 -6.57
CA ASN A 368 -2.70 -9.14 -6.82
C ASN A 368 -1.61 -10.10 -7.30
N SER A 369 -0.51 -9.62 -7.88
CA SER A 369 0.51 -10.46 -8.51
C SER A 369 1.92 -9.85 -8.37
N PRO A 370 2.37 -9.51 -7.14
CA PRO A 370 3.64 -8.82 -6.93
C PRO A 370 4.82 -9.58 -7.54
N LEU A 371 4.93 -10.89 -7.28
CA LEU A 371 6.01 -11.73 -7.81
C LEU A 371 6.02 -11.84 -9.34
N SER A 372 4.85 -11.87 -9.99
CA SER A 372 4.75 -11.98 -11.45
C SER A 372 5.20 -10.69 -12.14
N ILE A 373 4.87 -9.52 -11.57
CA ILE A 373 5.34 -8.23 -12.08
C ILE A 373 6.87 -8.12 -11.93
N PHE A 374 7.48 -8.78 -10.95
CA PHE A 374 8.95 -8.86 -10.82
C PHE A 374 9.63 -9.84 -11.76
N HIS A 375 8.88 -10.60 -12.56
CA HIS A 375 9.48 -11.46 -13.56
C HIS A 375 9.64 -10.71 -14.91
N PRO A 376 10.81 -10.85 -15.57
CA PRO A 376 10.90 -10.60 -17.00
C PRO A 376 10.29 -11.80 -17.72
N ASP A 377 9.03 -11.66 -18.17
CA ASP A 377 8.43 -12.57 -19.15
C ASP A 377 9.35 -12.66 -20.38
N HIS A 378 10.04 -13.79 -20.55
CA HIS A 378 10.96 -14.03 -21.65
C HIS A 378 10.75 -15.41 -22.28
N PRO A 379 9.90 -15.50 -23.34
CA PRO A 379 9.85 -16.64 -24.26
C PRO A 379 11.13 -16.81 -25.10
N ASN A 380 12.18 -16.01 -24.86
CA ASN A 380 13.45 -16.07 -25.57
C ASN A 380 14.61 -16.31 -24.60
N HIS A 381 14.73 -17.57 -24.16
CA HIS A 381 16.04 -18.19 -23.91
C HIS A 381 16.83 -18.29 -25.23
N ARG A 382 17.11 -17.16 -25.89
CA ARG A 382 18.15 -17.09 -26.92
C ARG A 382 19.48 -17.11 -26.19
N ILE A 383 20.04 -18.30 -26.05
CA ILE A 383 21.39 -18.52 -25.53
C ILE A 383 22.37 -17.73 -26.40
N GLY A 384 22.80 -16.56 -25.92
CA GLY A 384 23.63 -15.66 -26.72
C GLY A 384 23.96 -14.31 -26.07
N LYS A 385 25.19 -14.21 -25.54
CA LYS A 385 26.08 -13.03 -25.36
C LYS A 385 25.57 -11.70 -24.76
N HIS A 386 24.27 -11.44 -24.60
CA HIS A 386 23.76 -10.22 -23.99
C HIS A 386 23.63 -10.38 -22.47
N LYS A 387 24.00 -9.35 -21.70
CA LYS A 387 23.70 -9.31 -20.27
C LYS A 387 22.16 -9.23 -20.10
N PRO A 388 21.57 -9.98 -19.16
CA PRO A 388 20.14 -9.85 -18.87
C PRO A 388 19.84 -8.43 -18.36
N LYS A 389 18.83 -7.78 -18.94
CA LYS A 389 18.33 -6.49 -18.46
C LYS A 389 17.62 -6.68 -17.11
N LYS A 390 17.75 -5.70 -16.22
CA LYS A 390 17.14 -5.70 -14.88
C LYS A 390 15.77 -5.03 -14.89
N LEU A 391 14.95 -5.32 -13.88
CA LEU A 391 13.84 -4.45 -13.49
C LEU A 391 14.33 -3.46 -12.42
N PHE A 392 13.62 -2.34 -12.26
CA PHE A 392 13.81 -1.46 -11.11
C PHE A 392 13.25 -2.11 -9.84
N ASP A 393 13.91 -1.87 -8.70
CA ASP A 393 13.47 -2.39 -7.41
C ASP A 393 12.05 -1.90 -7.05
N PRO A 394 11.18 -2.76 -6.50
CA PRO A 394 9.85 -2.37 -6.09
C PRO A 394 9.82 -1.35 -4.96
N ILE A 395 8.84 -0.47 -5.02
CA ILE A 395 8.42 0.36 -3.88
C ILE A 395 7.35 -0.44 -3.12
N TYR A 396 7.70 -0.95 -1.94
CA TYR A 396 6.76 -1.69 -1.08
C TYR A 396 6.69 -1.19 0.37
N GLN A 397 7.64 -0.36 0.79
CA GLN A 397 7.67 0.24 2.12
C GLN A 397 6.89 1.56 2.15
N ILE A 398 5.57 1.48 1.97
CA ILE A 398 4.69 2.65 2.13
C ILE A 398 4.45 2.90 3.62
N CYS A 399 4.96 4.02 4.14
CA CYS A 399 4.84 4.40 5.56
C CYS A 399 3.44 4.93 5.94
N SER A 400 2.36 4.38 5.37
CA SER A 400 0.96 4.76 5.63
C SER A 400 0.31 4.02 6.79
N PHE A 401 0.97 2.98 7.32
CA PHE A 401 0.48 2.21 8.46
C PHE A 401 0.53 3.05 9.75
N ASP A 402 -0.51 3.00 10.57
CA ASP A 402 -0.70 3.79 11.80
C ASP A 402 -0.70 5.32 11.59
N VAL A 403 -0.86 5.82 10.35
CA VAL A 403 -0.74 7.27 10.05
C VAL A 403 -1.82 8.15 10.73
N HIS A 404 -2.93 7.56 11.17
CA HIS A 404 -3.99 8.25 11.93
C HIS A 404 -3.85 8.13 13.46
N VAL A 405 -2.81 7.45 13.96
CA VAL A 405 -2.60 7.25 15.40
C VAL A 405 -2.18 8.56 16.06
N SER A 406 -3.04 9.05 16.96
CA SER A 406 -2.79 10.20 17.83
C SER A 406 -2.11 9.78 19.14
N ASP A 407 -1.86 10.76 20.02
CA ASP A 407 -1.33 10.57 21.39
C ASP A 407 -1.90 9.32 22.10
N PRO A 408 -1.11 8.63 22.95
CA PRO A 408 -1.56 7.48 23.73
C PRO A 408 -2.89 7.74 24.47
N PRO A 409 -3.75 6.71 24.63
CA PRO A 409 -5.05 6.88 25.28
C PRO A 409 -4.85 7.31 26.74
N ARG A 410 -5.58 8.34 27.16
CA ARG A 410 -5.45 8.93 28.51
C ARG A 410 -6.26 8.18 29.57
N ASP A 411 -7.25 7.41 29.14
CA ASP A 411 -8.20 6.68 29.99
C ASP A 411 -8.67 5.38 29.31
N GLN A 412 -9.38 4.55 30.07
CA GLN A 412 -9.89 3.25 29.59
C GLN A 412 -10.96 3.39 28.49
N HIS A 413 -11.76 4.44 28.51
CA HIS A 413 -12.80 4.67 27.50
C HIS A 413 -12.18 5.00 26.14
N GLN A 414 -11.14 5.85 26.11
CA GLN A 414 -10.33 6.09 24.91
C GLN A 414 -9.65 4.81 24.42
N LEU A 415 -9.07 4.00 25.33
CA LEU A 415 -8.42 2.74 24.98
C LEU A 415 -9.39 1.73 24.33
N GLN A 416 -10.65 1.70 24.76
CA GLN A 416 -11.69 0.78 24.27
C GLN A 416 -12.52 1.37 23.11
N SER A 417 -12.33 2.65 22.76
CA SER A 417 -13.08 3.31 21.68
C SER A 417 -12.78 2.69 20.32
N ALA A 418 -13.80 2.11 19.68
CA ALA A 418 -13.67 1.47 18.37
C ALA A 418 -13.11 2.43 17.31
N PHE A 419 -13.59 3.68 17.27
CA PHE A 419 -13.09 4.72 16.35
C PHE A 419 -11.61 5.07 16.59
N ARG A 420 -11.11 5.00 17.83
CA ARG A 420 -9.68 5.13 18.10
C ARG A 420 -8.92 3.89 17.61
N LEU A 421 -9.47 2.70 17.81
CA LEU A 421 -8.85 1.45 17.37
C LEU A 421 -8.77 1.33 15.83
N LEU A 422 -9.70 1.95 15.09
CA LEU A 422 -9.63 2.10 13.62
C LEU A 422 -8.51 3.03 13.14
N SER A 423 -7.96 3.89 14.00
CA SER A 423 -6.78 4.71 13.66
C SER A 423 -5.49 3.89 13.53
N TYR A 424 -5.46 2.68 14.11
CA TYR A 424 -4.34 1.76 14.00
C TYR A 424 -4.53 0.85 12.77
N GLY A 425 -3.44 0.61 12.06
CA GLY A 425 -3.43 -0.23 10.88
C GLY A 425 -3.35 0.53 9.56
N SER A 426 -4.01 -0.03 8.54
CA SER A 426 -4.18 0.65 7.25
C SER A 426 -5.01 1.95 7.40
N PRO A 427 -4.70 3.01 6.63
CA PRO A 427 -5.42 4.29 6.70
C PRO A 427 -6.88 4.21 6.26
N PHE A 428 -7.23 3.19 5.47
CA PHE A 428 -8.58 3.02 4.93
C PHE A 428 -9.64 2.93 6.03
N TRP A 429 -9.34 2.23 7.13
CA TRP A 429 -10.29 1.96 8.20
C TRP A 429 -10.77 3.24 8.88
N ARG A 430 -9.84 4.14 9.20
CA ARG A 430 -10.16 5.44 9.79
C ARG A 430 -10.82 6.37 8.78
N ALA A 431 -10.27 6.47 7.57
CA ALA A 431 -10.78 7.38 6.55
C ALA A 431 -12.23 7.06 6.14
N TYR A 432 -12.59 5.77 6.03
CA TYR A 432 -13.98 5.36 5.80
C TYR A 432 -14.87 5.72 7.01
N ALA A 433 -14.43 5.43 8.23
CA ALA A 433 -15.25 5.64 9.43
C ALA A 433 -15.54 7.13 9.70
N ASP A 434 -14.57 8.02 9.46
CA ASP A 434 -14.78 9.46 9.60
C ASP A 434 -15.76 10.01 8.54
N GLU A 435 -15.64 9.54 7.29
CA GLU A 435 -16.53 9.91 6.20
C GLU A 435 -17.96 9.37 6.41
N ALA A 436 -18.09 8.12 6.84
CA ALA A 436 -19.37 7.51 7.17
C ALA A 436 -20.09 8.23 8.32
N LYS A 437 -19.34 8.60 9.38
CA LYS A 437 -19.86 9.38 10.50
C LYS A 437 -20.27 10.79 10.06
N ARG A 438 -19.56 11.39 9.09
CA ARG A 438 -19.94 12.68 8.46
C ARG A 438 -21.22 12.56 7.64
N LYS A 439 -21.46 11.42 6.98
CA LYS A 439 -22.74 11.11 6.30
C LYS A 439 -23.89 10.76 7.25
N GLY A 440 -23.61 10.54 8.54
CA GLY A 440 -24.62 10.31 9.57
C GLY A 440 -24.97 8.84 9.84
N LEU A 441 -24.17 7.89 9.34
CA LEU A 441 -24.30 6.47 9.72
C LEU A 441 -24.03 6.28 11.21
N ALA A 442 -24.71 5.31 11.84
CA ALA A 442 -24.54 5.02 13.24
C ALA A 442 -23.20 4.27 13.52
N ASP A 443 -22.67 4.45 14.73
CA ASP A 443 -21.36 3.89 15.12
C ASP A 443 -21.32 2.36 15.03
N ASP A 444 -22.43 1.67 15.30
CA ASP A 444 -22.57 0.22 15.18
C ASP A 444 -22.67 -0.24 13.72
N GLU A 445 -23.40 0.46 12.87
CA GLU A 445 -23.48 0.20 11.42
C GLU A 445 -22.09 0.29 10.77
N ILE A 446 -21.34 1.34 11.10
CA ILE A 446 -19.97 1.57 10.61
C ILE A 446 -19.04 0.42 11.03
N ILE A 447 -19.08 0.02 12.31
CA ILE A 447 -18.23 -1.06 12.82
C ILE A 447 -18.64 -2.42 12.24
N GLN A 448 -19.94 -2.69 12.06
CA GLN A 448 -20.40 -3.94 11.44
C GLN A 448 -19.97 -4.03 9.97
N GLY A 449 -20.17 -2.98 9.18
CA GLY A 449 -19.75 -2.94 7.77
C GLY A 449 -18.24 -3.08 7.61
N LEU A 450 -17.44 -2.38 8.44
CA LEU A 450 -15.98 -2.51 8.41
C LEU A 450 -15.50 -3.90 8.86
N THR A 451 -16.17 -4.54 9.82
CA THR A 451 -15.86 -5.91 10.26
C THR A 451 -16.20 -6.93 9.17
N GLN A 452 -17.33 -6.77 8.48
CA GLN A 452 -17.69 -7.55 7.31
C GLN A 452 -16.65 -7.39 6.19
N HIS A 453 -16.26 -6.15 5.86
CA HIS A 453 -15.25 -5.90 4.82
C HIS A 453 -13.89 -6.50 5.19
N ALA A 454 -13.47 -6.38 6.45
CA ALA A 454 -12.28 -7.04 6.96
C ALA A 454 -12.33 -8.57 6.79
N LEU A 455 -13.47 -9.21 7.07
CA LEU A 455 -13.64 -10.65 6.86
C LEU A 455 -13.61 -11.04 5.38
N GLN A 456 -14.31 -10.30 4.52
CA GLN A 456 -14.29 -10.48 3.06
C GLN A 456 -12.86 -10.38 2.50
N LYS A 457 -12.05 -9.45 3.01
CA LYS A 457 -10.62 -9.34 2.69
C LYS A 457 -9.83 -10.55 3.21
N LEU A 458 -9.95 -10.94 4.47
CA LEU A 458 -9.22 -12.09 5.02
C LEU A 458 -9.57 -13.41 4.31
N LEU A 459 -10.81 -13.60 3.86
CA LEU A 459 -11.24 -14.81 3.15
C LEU A 459 -11.08 -14.72 1.63
N SER A 460 -10.81 -13.52 1.07
CA SER A 460 -10.87 -13.25 -0.37
C SER A 460 -12.23 -13.63 -1.00
N THR A 461 -13.35 -13.30 -0.35
CA THR A 461 -14.71 -13.61 -0.84
C THR A 461 -15.59 -12.38 -1.02
N ASN A 462 -16.46 -12.42 -2.04
CA ASN A 462 -17.45 -11.37 -2.32
C ASN A 462 -18.73 -11.56 -1.50
N GLY A 463 -18.58 -11.70 -0.18
CA GLY A 463 -19.72 -11.81 0.75
C GLY A 463 -20.35 -13.21 0.87
N GLN A 464 -19.69 -14.26 0.38
CA GLN A 464 -20.10 -15.64 0.63
C GLN A 464 -19.47 -16.18 1.92
N SER A 465 -20.30 -16.79 2.78
CA SER A 465 -19.85 -17.54 3.96
C SER A 465 -19.06 -18.78 3.53
N VAL A 466 -17.85 -18.93 4.04
CA VAL A 466 -17.04 -20.12 3.82
C VAL A 466 -17.34 -21.14 4.94
N PRO A 467 -17.70 -22.39 4.63
CA PRO A 467 -17.83 -23.44 5.64
C PRO A 467 -16.45 -23.95 6.05
N ALA A 468 -16.31 -24.47 7.27
CA ALA A 468 -15.02 -24.90 7.83
C ALA A 468 -14.23 -25.84 6.91
N GLY A 469 -14.89 -26.84 6.32
CA GLY A 469 -14.26 -27.82 5.42
C GLY A 469 -13.75 -27.25 4.09
N ALA A 470 -14.20 -26.06 3.68
CA ALA A 470 -13.78 -25.41 2.44
C ALA A 470 -12.65 -24.37 2.64
N LEU A 471 -12.19 -24.14 3.88
CA LEU A 471 -11.13 -23.19 4.15
C LEU A 471 -9.79 -23.64 3.53
N SER A 472 -9.28 -22.84 2.60
CA SER A 472 -7.96 -23.00 2.01
C SER A 472 -6.85 -22.64 3.00
N ASP A 473 -5.65 -23.13 2.76
CA ASP A 473 -4.50 -22.86 3.64
C ASP A 473 -4.20 -21.35 3.72
N SER A 474 -4.37 -20.61 2.61
CA SER A 474 -4.18 -19.15 2.56
C SER A 474 -5.24 -18.40 3.38
N GLN A 475 -6.49 -18.85 3.38
CA GLN A 475 -7.54 -18.31 4.26
C GLN A 475 -7.25 -18.61 5.74
N VAL A 476 -6.81 -19.84 6.06
CA VAL A 476 -6.38 -20.19 7.43
C VAL A 476 -5.23 -19.31 7.89
N PHE A 477 -4.21 -19.10 7.06
CA PHE A 477 -3.07 -18.23 7.40
C PHE A 477 -3.43 -16.75 7.46
N ALA A 478 -4.52 -16.31 6.84
CA ALA A 478 -5.05 -14.96 7.02
C ALA A 478 -5.72 -14.79 8.39
N LEU A 479 -6.63 -15.72 8.73
CA LEU A 479 -7.34 -15.73 10.01
C LEU A 479 -6.37 -15.86 11.19
N LEU A 480 -5.47 -16.84 11.15
CA LEU A 480 -4.40 -17.01 12.15
C LEU A 480 -3.35 -15.89 12.07
N GLY A 481 -3.11 -15.35 10.88
CA GLY A 481 -2.22 -14.21 10.64
C GLY A 481 -2.58 -13.01 11.50
N SER A 482 -3.82 -12.57 11.39
CA SER A 482 -4.37 -11.42 12.12
C SER A 482 -4.51 -11.60 13.64
N THR A 483 -4.24 -12.80 14.19
CA THR A 483 -4.46 -13.14 15.61
C THR A 483 -3.20 -13.61 16.34
N ILE A 484 -2.44 -14.53 15.74
CA ILE A 484 -1.23 -15.14 16.33
C ILE A 484 0.00 -15.11 15.41
N GLN A 485 -0.14 -14.60 14.18
CA GLN A 485 0.92 -14.43 13.17
C GLN A 485 1.85 -15.67 13.02
N PRO A 486 1.35 -16.82 12.54
CA PRO A 486 2.16 -18.04 12.40
C PRO A 486 3.30 -17.82 11.40
N PRO A 487 4.51 -18.38 11.64
CA PRO A 487 5.66 -18.12 10.76
C PRO A 487 5.44 -18.61 9.33
N THR A 488 5.59 -17.75 8.34
CA THR A 488 5.45 -18.07 6.89
C THR A 488 6.81 -18.25 6.18
N LEU A 489 7.90 -18.38 6.93
CA LEU A 489 9.26 -18.51 6.41
C LEU A 489 9.38 -19.62 5.34
N GLY A 490 10.02 -19.30 4.23
CA GLY A 490 10.23 -20.20 3.08
C GLY A 490 9.03 -20.37 2.14
N ALA A 491 7.83 -19.95 2.54
CA ALA A 491 6.61 -20.15 1.74
C ALA A 491 6.33 -18.95 0.81
N SER A 492 7.23 -18.63 -0.13
CA SER A 492 7.11 -17.42 -0.99
C SER A 492 5.77 -17.32 -1.72
N HIS A 493 5.25 -18.44 -2.23
CA HIS A 493 3.94 -18.50 -2.91
C HIS A 493 2.77 -18.15 -1.97
N LEU A 494 2.74 -18.75 -0.76
CA LEU A 494 1.74 -18.43 0.26
C LEU A 494 1.84 -16.96 0.68
N ASN A 495 3.04 -16.43 0.90
CA ASN A 495 3.22 -15.02 1.24
C ASN A 495 2.72 -14.08 0.12
N ALA A 496 2.95 -14.42 -1.15
CA ALA A 496 2.42 -13.65 -2.27
C ALA A 496 0.89 -13.68 -2.29
N GLN A 497 0.27 -14.85 -2.10
CA GLN A 497 -1.19 -14.99 -1.99
C GLN A 497 -1.77 -14.20 -0.80
N LEU A 498 -1.08 -14.20 0.34
CA LEU A 498 -1.51 -13.48 1.53
C LEU A 498 -1.50 -11.96 1.31
N VAL A 499 -0.50 -11.43 0.59
CA VAL A 499 -0.46 -10.01 0.20
C VAL A 499 -1.50 -9.69 -0.88
N SER A 500 -1.68 -10.56 -1.87
CA SER A 500 -2.57 -10.33 -3.00
C SER A 500 -4.03 -10.24 -2.59
N SER A 501 -4.47 -11.25 -1.84
CA SER A 501 -5.89 -11.60 -1.76
C SER A 501 -6.42 -11.53 -0.34
N HIS A 502 -5.54 -11.66 0.67
CA HIS A 502 -5.93 -11.84 2.07
C HIS A 502 -5.59 -10.66 3.00
N GLY A 503 -4.98 -9.58 2.49
CA GLY A 503 -4.75 -8.35 3.25
C GLY A 503 -3.50 -8.35 4.15
N ALA A 504 -2.56 -9.28 3.96
CA ALA A 504 -1.25 -9.21 4.61
C ALA A 504 -0.41 -8.06 4.04
N GLN A 505 0.33 -7.37 4.90
CA GLN A 505 1.29 -6.36 4.46
C GLN A 505 2.55 -7.04 3.88
N CYS A 506 3.12 -6.41 2.85
CA CYS A 506 4.39 -6.84 2.27
C CYS A 506 5.55 -6.31 3.14
N MET A 507 6.15 -7.18 3.95
CA MET A 507 7.17 -6.79 4.92
C MET A 507 8.56 -6.69 4.28
N HIS A 508 8.85 -7.57 3.33
CA HIS A 508 10.12 -7.60 2.61
C HIS A 508 9.97 -8.26 1.24
N ILE A 509 10.66 -7.71 0.24
CA ILE A 509 10.88 -8.33 -1.07
C ILE A 509 12.39 -8.41 -1.27
N ASP A 510 12.85 -9.61 -1.61
CA ASP A 510 14.19 -9.93 -2.09
C ASP A 510 14.06 -10.28 -3.58
N PRO A 511 14.35 -9.33 -4.50
CA PRO A 511 14.20 -9.53 -5.94
C PRO A 511 15.20 -10.56 -6.50
N SER A 512 16.37 -10.73 -5.86
CA SER A 512 17.41 -11.66 -6.32
C SER A 512 17.03 -13.12 -6.10
N HIS A 513 16.24 -13.41 -5.07
CA HIS A 513 15.79 -14.77 -4.76
C HIS A 513 14.28 -14.99 -4.95
N LEU A 514 13.54 -14.00 -5.49
CA LEU A 514 12.08 -14.02 -5.65
C LEU A 514 11.35 -14.39 -4.34
N LYS A 515 11.88 -13.91 -3.20
CA LYS A 515 11.29 -14.15 -1.88
C LYS A 515 10.49 -12.94 -1.46
N LEU A 516 9.23 -13.17 -1.14
CA LEU A 516 8.34 -12.18 -0.54
C LEU A 516 7.99 -12.67 0.87
N THR A 517 8.16 -11.78 1.85
CA THR A 517 7.75 -12.00 3.25
C THR A 517 6.51 -11.17 3.51
N SER A 518 5.42 -11.83 3.90
CA SER A 518 4.16 -11.20 4.29
C SER A 518 4.01 -11.18 5.82
N GLY A 519 3.16 -10.29 6.33
CA GLY A 519 2.81 -10.27 7.74
C GLY A 519 1.47 -9.60 7.98
N TYR A 520 0.91 -9.82 9.17
CA TYR A 520 -0.28 -9.10 9.64
C TYR A 520 0.14 -8.31 10.88
N PRO A 521 0.70 -7.09 10.73
CA PRO A 521 0.88 -6.20 11.86
C PRO A 521 -0.49 -5.87 12.46
N SER A 522 -0.52 -5.43 13.72
CA SER A 522 -1.75 -5.22 14.48
C SER A 522 -2.76 -4.32 13.76
N GLN A 523 -3.91 -4.90 13.39
CA GLN A 523 -5.05 -4.18 12.82
C GLN A 523 -6.31 -4.67 13.51
N PHE A 524 -6.86 -3.86 14.43
CA PHE A 524 -7.97 -4.25 15.30
C PHE A 524 -9.13 -4.88 14.53
N ILE A 525 -9.53 -4.28 13.40
CA ILE A 525 -10.68 -4.72 12.62
C ILE A 525 -10.46 -6.09 11.94
N LEU A 526 -9.23 -6.39 11.48
CA LEU A 526 -8.90 -7.71 10.93
C LEU A 526 -8.94 -8.78 12.04
N SER A 527 -8.31 -8.49 13.19
CA SER A 527 -8.31 -9.40 14.34
C SER A 527 -9.73 -9.64 14.87
N SER A 528 -10.57 -8.60 14.91
CA SER A 528 -11.98 -8.68 15.32
C SER A 528 -12.77 -9.59 14.37
N ALA A 529 -12.69 -9.32 13.06
CA ALA A 529 -13.35 -10.12 12.02
C ALA A 529 -12.94 -11.60 12.05
N ALA A 530 -11.63 -11.87 12.16
CA ALA A 530 -11.12 -13.24 12.25
C ALA A 530 -11.62 -13.95 13.52
N ASN A 531 -11.53 -13.31 14.68
CA ASN A 531 -11.98 -13.89 15.94
C ASN A 531 -13.49 -14.17 15.94
N GLN A 532 -14.31 -13.25 15.43
CA GLN A 532 -15.76 -13.44 15.34
C GLN A 532 -16.13 -14.61 14.42
N TYR A 533 -15.47 -14.72 13.26
CA TYR A 533 -15.68 -15.80 12.30
C TYR A 533 -15.24 -17.17 12.84
N LEU A 534 -14.11 -17.23 13.57
CA LEU A 534 -13.60 -18.45 14.19
C LEU A 534 -14.44 -18.87 15.41
N ALA A 535 -14.98 -17.92 16.17
CA ALA A 535 -15.76 -18.19 17.38
C ALA A 535 -17.21 -18.65 17.11
N SER A 536 -17.74 -18.44 15.90
CA SER A 536 -19.12 -18.81 15.57
C SER A 536 -19.31 -20.27 15.15
N ASP A 537 -18.24 -21.00 14.86
CA ASP A 537 -18.24 -22.43 14.53
C ASP A 537 -16.90 -23.06 14.90
N GLU A 538 -16.92 -23.97 15.89
CA GLU A 538 -15.72 -24.66 16.39
C GLU A 538 -14.98 -25.44 15.29
N ALA A 539 -15.70 -25.95 14.28
CA ALA A 539 -15.08 -26.66 13.16
C ALA A 539 -14.09 -25.78 12.38
N ARG A 540 -14.30 -24.45 12.33
CA ARG A 540 -13.38 -23.50 11.71
C ARG A 540 -12.06 -23.41 12.47
N LEU A 541 -12.11 -23.35 13.80
CA LEU A 541 -10.92 -23.34 14.64
C LEU A 541 -10.19 -24.69 14.57
N ILE A 542 -10.91 -25.81 14.60
CA ILE A 542 -10.35 -27.16 14.42
C ILE A 542 -9.62 -27.26 13.07
N ARG A 543 -10.23 -26.81 11.97
CA ARG A 543 -9.59 -26.76 10.64
C ARG A 543 -8.32 -25.91 10.65
N CYS A 544 -8.33 -24.75 11.29
CA CYS A 544 -7.15 -23.89 11.39
C CYS A 544 -6.00 -24.58 12.15
N ILE A 545 -6.30 -25.27 13.25
CA ILE A 545 -5.32 -26.06 14.02
C ILE A 545 -4.77 -27.22 13.18
N GLN A 546 -5.62 -27.93 12.42
CA GLN A 546 -5.20 -29.03 11.55
C GLN A 546 -4.21 -28.57 10.47
N VAL A 547 -4.49 -27.47 9.77
CA VAL A 547 -3.59 -26.91 8.75
C VAL A 547 -2.27 -26.45 9.36
N LEU A 548 -2.31 -25.73 10.49
CA LEU A 548 -1.10 -25.29 11.19
C LEU A 548 -0.24 -26.48 11.66
N ALA A 549 -0.87 -27.54 12.19
CA ALA A 549 -0.18 -28.77 12.58
C ALA A 549 0.42 -29.51 11.38
N SER A 550 -0.28 -29.56 10.25
CA SER A 550 0.22 -30.16 9.00
C SER A 550 1.49 -29.47 8.50
N ILE A 551 1.48 -28.13 8.39
CA ILE A 551 2.63 -27.36 7.89
C ILE A 551 3.80 -27.38 8.87
N ASN A 552 3.55 -27.36 10.19
CA ASN A 552 4.62 -27.54 11.17
C ASN A 552 5.24 -28.95 11.09
N ARG A 553 4.45 -30.00 10.86
CA ARG A 553 4.98 -31.36 10.60
C ARG A 553 5.82 -31.38 9.32
N GLN A 554 5.32 -30.82 8.20
CA GLN A 554 6.09 -30.75 6.95
C GLN A 554 7.41 -30.00 7.13
N ARG A 555 7.47 -28.93 7.92
CA ARG A 555 8.73 -28.26 8.27
C ARG A 555 9.66 -29.11 9.12
N LEU A 556 9.13 -29.84 10.11
CA LEU A 556 9.92 -30.78 10.92
C LEU A 556 10.52 -31.90 10.07
N PHE A 557 9.79 -32.43 9.07
CA PHE A 557 10.31 -33.41 8.13
C PHE A 557 11.28 -32.82 7.09
N ASN A 558 11.04 -31.62 6.58
CA ASN A 558 11.98 -30.91 5.70
C ASN A 558 13.27 -30.45 6.42
N LEU A 559 13.27 -30.39 7.76
CA LEU A 559 14.47 -30.27 8.58
C LEU A 559 15.17 -31.63 8.84
N GLY A 560 14.48 -32.74 8.56
CA GLY A 560 14.93 -34.12 8.77
C GLY A 560 15.45 -34.82 7.51
N ASP A 561 15.21 -34.30 6.31
CA ASP A 561 15.76 -34.83 5.05
C ASP A 561 17.26 -34.50 4.90
N ILE A 562 18.05 -35.17 5.73
CA ILE A 562 19.52 -35.15 5.77
C ILE A 562 20.06 -35.90 4.55
N GLY A 563 20.11 -35.21 3.40
CA GLY A 563 20.67 -35.74 2.15
C GLY A 563 22.10 -35.26 1.80
N ARG A 564 22.68 -34.31 2.56
CA ARG A 564 24.01 -33.72 2.27
C ARG A 564 24.85 -33.38 3.51
N LEU A 565 24.67 -34.12 4.61
CA LEU A 565 25.56 -34.05 5.78
C LEU A 565 26.09 -35.42 6.24
N LEU A 566 25.86 -36.46 5.43
CA LEU A 566 26.39 -37.81 5.62
C LEU A 566 26.89 -38.39 4.29
N GLN A 567 27.83 -37.70 3.66
CA GLN A 567 28.87 -38.35 2.86
C GLN A 567 30.17 -37.53 2.96
N THR A 568 31.15 -38.19 3.56
CA THR A 568 32.60 -37.93 3.50
C THR A 568 33.11 -37.90 2.08
#